data_AF-A0A0Q8QN09-F1
#
_entry.id   AF-A0A0Q8QN09-F1
#
_cell.length_a   1.000
_cell.length_b   1.000
_cell.length_c   1.000
_cell.angle_alpha   90.00
_cell.angle_beta   90.00
_cell.angle_gamma   90.00
#
_symmetry.space_group_name_H-M   'P 1'
#
loop_
_entity.id
_entity.type
_entity.pdbx_description
1 polymer ?
#
loop_
_entity_poly.entity_id
_entity_poly.type
_entity_poly.pdbx_seq_one_letter_code
_entity_poly.pdbx_strand_id
1 'polypeptide(L)'
;MTECSAPVFAQTAVCGPALLSPDLAAMLRLLVLAPLLEEWVVRAGLHAWLAPRYGATLAVLASAAAFSALHLGSGTLAAALVFGPGLAFGLAYQRWRDWRLCALLHSACNAWALSMCA
;
A
#
# COMPACT_ATOMS: atom_id res chain seq x y z
N MET A 1 -37.77 7.47 2.43
CA MET A 1 -36.62 8.02 1.68
C MET A 1 -35.33 7.73 2.47
N THR A 2 -34.94 6.46 2.62
CA THR A 2 -33.86 6.08 3.56
C THR A 2 -32.96 4.93 3.08
N GLU A 3 -33.14 4.42 1.86
CA GLU A 3 -32.42 3.22 1.40
C GLU A 3 -31.34 3.48 0.34
N CYS A 4 -31.12 4.73 -0.08
CA CYS A 4 -30.11 5.06 -1.10
C CYS A 4 -28.73 5.45 -0.53
N SER A 5 -28.59 5.58 0.80
CA SER A 5 -27.38 6.15 1.40
C SER A 5 -26.40 5.10 1.96
N ALA A 6 -26.87 3.90 2.31
CA ALA A 6 -26.03 2.85 2.90
C ALA A 6 -24.83 2.41 2.02
N PRO A 7 -24.97 2.16 0.71
CA PRO A 7 -23.83 1.74 -0.11
C PRO A 7 -22.79 2.86 -0.29
N VAL A 8 -23.23 4.12 -0.35
CA VAL A 8 -22.34 5.29 -0.47
C VAL A 8 -21.52 5.49 0.82
N PHE A 9 -22.14 5.37 2.00
CA PHE A 9 -21.42 5.47 3.27
C PHE A 9 -20.37 4.37 3.45
N ALA A 10 -20.69 3.13 3.06
CA ALA A 10 -19.74 2.01 3.12
C ALA A 10 -18.54 2.21 2.17
N GLN A 11 -18.77 2.76 0.97
CA GLN A 11 -17.69 3.08 0.03
C GLN A 11 -16.81 4.23 0.53
N THR A 12 -17.37 5.31 1.07
CA THR A 12 -16.55 6.43 1.60
C THR A 12 -15.74 6.06 2.83
N ALA A 13 -16.13 5.01 3.57
CA ALA A 13 -15.36 4.53 4.71
C ALA A 13 -14.06 3.84 4.28
N VAL A 14 -14.05 3.21 3.11
CA VAL A 14 -12.93 2.41 2.59
C VAL A 14 -12.15 3.15 1.50
N CYS A 15 -12.84 3.90 0.66
CA CYS A 15 -12.31 4.62 -0.49
C CYS A 15 -12.09 6.10 -0.14
N GLY A 16 -10.82 6.51 -0.05
CA GLY A 16 -10.48 7.92 0.11
C GLY A 16 -10.80 8.76 -1.15
N PRO A 17 -10.78 10.10 -1.06
CA PRO A 17 -11.14 10.99 -2.17
C PRO A 17 -10.36 10.73 -3.46
N ALA A 18 -9.08 10.35 -3.34
CA ALA A 18 -8.23 10.04 -4.47
C ALA A 18 -8.61 8.77 -5.24
N LEU A 19 -9.42 7.88 -4.64
CA LEU A 19 -9.88 6.63 -5.24
C LEU A 19 -11.26 6.74 -5.88
N LEU A 20 -12.10 7.69 -5.42
CA LEU A 20 -13.50 7.82 -5.86
C LEU A 20 -13.67 8.49 -7.23
N SER A 21 -12.74 9.35 -7.64
CA SER A 21 -12.75 10.03 -8.95
C SER A 21 -11.34 10.42 -9.38
N PRO A 22 -10.48 9.42 -9.68
CA PRO A 22 -9.09 9.69 -10.02
C PRO A 22 -8.98 10.40 -11.38
N ASP A 23 -8.32 11.55 -11.40
CA ASP A 23 -7.83 12.13 -12.64
C ASP A 23 -6.55 11.40 -13.12
N LEU A 24 -6.09 11.72 -14.34
CA LEU A 24 -4.89 11.09 -14.90
C LEU A 24 -3.65 11.28 -13.99
N ALA A 25 -3.54 12.44 -13.34
CA ALA A 25 -2.43 12.72 -12.43
C ALA A 25 -2.49 11.84 -11.17
N ALA A 26 -3.68 11.62 -10.62
CA ALA A 26 -3.91 10.68 -9.53
C ALA A 26 -3.61 9.24 -9.94
N MET A 27 -4.03 8.82 -11.13
CA MET A 27 -3.71 7.49 -11.66
C MET A 27 -2.20 7.28 -11.79
N LEU A 28 -1.48 8.23 -12.42
CA LEU A 28 -0.02 8.14 -12.57
C LEU A 28 0.69 8.11 -11.21
N ARG A 29 0.21 8.90 -10.25
CA ARG A 29 0.74 8.92 -8.90
C ARG A 29 0.53 7.57 -8.20
N LEU A 30 -0.71 7.07 -8.18
CA LEU A 30 -1.09 5.86 -7.43
C LEU A 30 -0.56 4.58 -8.07
N LEU A 31 -0.46 4.52 -9.40
CA LEU A 31 -0.08 3.29 -10.12
C LEU A 31 1.41 3.22 -10.46
N VAL A 32 2.14 4.33 -10.40
CA VAL A 32 3.55 4.35 -10.83
C VAL A 32 4.44 5.06 -9.82
N LEU A 33 4.24 6.36 -9.60
CA LEU A 33 5.20 7.15 -8.81
C LEU A 33 5.25 6.73 -7.34
N ALA A 34 4.09 6.58 -6.70
CA ALA A 34 4.00 6.21 -5.30
C ALA A 34 4.52 4.77 -5.05
N PRO A 35 4.07 3.73 -5.79
CA PRO A 35 4.61 2.37 -5.60
C PRO A 35 6.13 2.29 -5.79
N LEU A 36 6.69 3.00 -6.77
CA LEU A 36 8.14 3.01 -6.99
C LEU A 36 8.89 3.67 -5.84
N LEU A 37 8.46 4.86 -5.40
CA LEU A 37 9.13 5.59 -4.32
C LEU A 37 8.99 4.87 -2.98
N GLU A 38 7.78 4.41 -2.65
CA GLU A 38 7.51 3.73 -1.39
C GLU A 38 8.27 2.42 -1.29
N GLU A 39 8.25 1.57 -2.32
CA GLU A 39 8.98 0.30 -2.26
C GLU A 39 10.50 0.49 -2.37
N TRP A 40 10.98 1.54 -3.04
CA TRP A 40 12.40 1.89 -3.00
C TRP A 40 12.85 2.26 -1.58
N VAL A 41 12.11 3.14 -0.89
CA VAL A 41 12.44 3.55 0.48
C VAL A 41 12.26 2.38 1.46
N VAL A 42 11.14 1.67 1.41
CA VAL A 42 10.77 0.69 2.43
C VAL A 42 11.47 -0.66 2.19
N ARG A 43 11.55 -1.16 0.95
CA ARG A 43 12.13 -2.50 0.67
C ARG A 43 13.61 -2.40 0.34
N ALA A 44 13.97 -1.55 -0.63
CA ALA A 44 15.39 -1.38 -0.98
C ALA A 44 16.19 -0.64 0.10
N GLY A 45 15.55 0.26 0.86
CA GLY A 45 16.14 0.95 2.01
C GLY A 45 15.96 0.21 3.33
N LEU A 46 14.81 0.40 3.99
CA LEU A 46 14.57 -0.03 5.38
C LEU A 46 14.70 -1.54 5.58
N HIS A 47 13.97 -2.36 4.80
CA HIS A 47 14.03 -3.82 4.92
C HIS A 47 15.44 -4.32 4.64
N ALA A 48 16.06 -3.86 3.55
CA ALA A 48 17.41 -4.25 3.19
C ALA A 48 18.45 -3.92 4.27
N TRP A 49 18.28 -2.80 4.97
CA TRP A 49 19.13 -2.39 6.08
C TRP A 49 18.90 -3.25 7.34
N LEU A 50 17.64 -3.57 7.66
CA LEU A 50 17.27 -4.36 8.84
C LEU A 50 17.65 -5.83 8.74
N ALA A 51 17.40 -6.46 7.58
CA ALA A 51 17.54 -7.91 7.40
C ALA A 51 18.90 -8.49 7.83
N PRO A 52 20.06 -7.94 7.43
CA PRO A 52 21.36 -8.46 7.86
C PRO A 52 21.71 -8.14 9.32
N ARG A 53 21.04 -7.17 9.96
CA ARG A 53 21.36 -6.71 11.33
C ARG A 53 20.50 -7.38 12.40
N TYR A 54 19.25 -7.65 12.08
CA TYR A 54 18.24 -8.09 13.05
C TYR A 54 17.43 -9.30 12.58
N GLY A 55 17.75 -9.85 11.41
CA GLY A 55 17.10 -11.03 10.85
C GLY A 55 15.87 -10.72 9.98
N ALA A 56 15.47 -11.74 9.22
CA ALA A 56 14.41 -11.62 8.21
C ALA A 56 13.05 -11.29 8.82
N THR A 57 12.67 -11.94 9.92
CA THR A 57 11.36 -11.75 10.56
C THR A 57 11.17 -10.30 11.01
N LEU A 58 12.16 -9.73 11.71
CA LEU A 58 12.07 -8.34 12.14
C LEU A 58 12.02 -7.39 10.95
N ALA A 59 12.84 -7.62 9.92
CA ALA A 59 12.84 -6.79 8.72
C ALA A 59 11.49 -6.78 8.00
N VAL A 60 10.81 -7.93 7.88
CA VAL A 60 9.46 -8.04 7.31
C VAL A 60 8.45 -7.28 8.17
N LEU A 61 8.40 -7.54 9.48
CA LEU A 61 7.41 -6.94 10.36
C LEU A 61 7.58 -5.41 10.46
N ALA A 62 8.82 -4.94 10.66
CA ALA A 62 9.11 -3.52 10.81
C ALA A 62 8.91 -2.73 9.51
N SER A 63 9.27 -3.30 8.36
CA SER A 63 9.04 -2.63 7.07
C SER A 63 7.55 -2.59 6.71
N ALA A 64 6.78 -3.63 7.01
CA ALA A 64 5.33 -3.63 6.85
C ALA A 64 4.65 -2.61 7.79
N ALA A 65 5.11 -2.51 9.04
CA ALA A 65 4.62 -1.52 9.99
C ALA A 65 4.94 -0.09 9.54
N ALA A 66 6.16 0.16 9.04
CA ALA A 66 6.54 1.47 8.48
C ALA A 66 5.69 1.82 7.26
N PHE A 67 5.47 0.88 6.34
CA PHE A 67 4.58 1.06 5.20
C PHE A 67 3.15 1.43 5.61
N SER A 68 2.59 0.71 6.59
CA SER A 68 1.29 1.00 7.17
C SER A 68 1.23 2.39 7.81
N ALA A 69 2.28 2.79 8.54
CA ALA A 69 2.35 4.11 9.17
C ALA A 69 2.36 5.26 8.15
N LEU A 70 3.01 5.10 6.99
CA LEU A 70 2.98 6.11 5.92
C LEU A 70 1.56 6.40 5.41
N HIS A 71 0.63 5.46 5.59
CA HIS A 71 -0.75 5.57 5.14
C HIS A 71 -1.69 6.19 6.19
N LEU A 72 -1.20 6.59 7.38
CA LEU A 72 -2.03 7.27 8.38
C LEU A 72 -2.63 8.59 7.86
N GLY A 73 -1.93 9.27 6.94
CA GLY A 73 -2.46 10.46 6.25
C GLY A 73 -3.68 10.18 5.36
N SER A 74 -3.93 8.91 5.02
CA SER A 74 -5.12 8.45 4.28
C SER A 74 -6.23 7.93 5.19
N GLY A 75 -6.04 7.97 6.51
CA GLY A 75 -6.98 7.48 7.52
C GLY A 75 -6.49 6.20 8.22
N THR A 76 -6.93 6.01 9.47
CA THR A 76 -6.51 4.87 10.31
C THR A 76 -6.95 3.53 9.74
N LEU A 77 -8.13 3.46 9.12
CA LEU A 77 -8.60 2.24 8.47
C LEU A 77 -7.73 1.88 7.26
N ALA A 78 -7.40 2.86 6.41
CA ALA A 78 -6.50 2.63 5.27
C ALA A 78 -5.14 2.14 5.75
N ALA A 79 -4.55 2.81 6.76
CA ALA A 79 -3.29 2.39 7.37
C ALA A 79 -3.34 0.94 7.88
N ALA A 80 -4.42 0.55 8.56
CA ALA A 80 -4.60 -0.81 9.05
C ALA A 80 -4.74 -1.84 7.92
N LEU A 81 -5.52 -1.52 6.87
CA LEU A 81 -5.77 -2.42 5.75
C LEU A 81 -4.50 -2.69 4.92
N VAL A 82 -3.65 -1.68 4.73
CA VAL A 82 -2.42 -1.84 3.94
C VAL A 82 -1.30 -2.60 4.66
N PHE A 83 -1.44 -2.89 5.96
CA PHE A 83 -0.47 -3.70 6.70
C PHE A 83 -0.36 -5.12 6.12
N GLY A 84 -1.49 -5.74 5.76
CA GLY A 84 -1.53 -7.07 5.14
C GLY A 84 -0.74 -7.15 3.82
N PRO A 85 -1.05 -6.31 2.82
CA PRO A 85 -0.22 -6.16 1.62
C PRO A 85 1.25 -5.84 1.94
N GLY A 86 1.50 -4.96 2.92
CA GLY A 86 2.86 -4.62 3.35
C GLY A 86 3.67 -5.83 3.84
N LEU A 87 3.04 -6.76 4.58
CA LEU A 87 3.63 -8.04 4.97
C LEU A 87 3.92 -8.93 3.75
N ALA A 88 2.96 -9.04 2.83
CA ALA A 88 3.13 -9.81 1.60
C ALA A 88 4.30 -9.28 0.76
N PHE A 89 4.45 -7.96 0.63
CA PHE A 89 5.57 -7.34 -0.07
C PHE A 89 6.89 -7.59 0.66
N GLY A 90 6.92 -7.53 2.00
CA GLY A 90 8.09 -7.87 2.79
C GLY A 90 8.53 -9.33 2.58
N LEU A 91 7.59 -10.28 2.59
CA LEU A 91 7.85 -11.69 2.32
C LEU A 91 8.36 -11.91 0.88
N ALA A 92 7.74 -11.24 -0.09
CA ALA A 92 8.17 -11.28 -1.48
C ALA A 92 9.61 -10.76 -1.63
N TYR A 93 9.89 -9.59 -1.06
CA TYR A 93 11.25 -9.04 -1.07
C TYR A 93 12.24 -9.97 -0.38
N GLN A 94 11.85 -10.64 0.70
CA GLN A 94 12.74 -11.58 1.37
C GLN A 94 13.04 -12.81 0.50
N ARG A 95 12.09 -13.27 -0.31
CA ARG A 95 12.25 -14.44 -1.19
C ARG A 95 13.05 -14.15 -2.46
N TRP A 96 12.83 -12.99 -3.09
CA TRP A 96 13.36 -12.66 -4.42
C TRP A 96 14.40 -11.54 -4.42
N ARG A 97 14.49 -10.76 -3.34
CA ARG A 97 15.42 -9.62 -3.19
C ARG A 97 15.29 -8.57 -4.30
N ASP A 98 14.12 -8.48 -4.91
CA ASP A 98 13.80 -7.51 -5.95
C ASP A 98 12.68 -6.58 -5.49
N TRP A 99 13.03 -5.33 -5.21
CA TRP A 99 12.06 -4.30 -4.78
C TRP A 99 11.14 -3.87 -5.94
N ARG A 100 11.56 -4.06 -7.20
CA ARG A 100 10.77 -3.70 -8.38
C ARG A 100 9.57 -4.63 -8.51
N LEU A 101 9.75 -5.91 -8.16
CA LEU A 101 8.64 -6.86 -8.05
C LEU A 101 7.64 -6.41 -6.98
N CYS A 102 8.10 -5.91 -5.83
CA CYS A 102 7.23 -5.34 -4.81
C CYS A 102 6.48 -4.11 -5.34
N ALA A 103 7.16 -3.21 -6.07
CA ALA A 103 6.52 -2.04 -6.67
C ALA A 103 5.44 -2.44 -7.70
N LEU A 104 5.67 -3.50 -8.48
CA LEU A 104 4.68 -4.05 -9.41
C LEU A 104 3.47 -4.64 -8.68
N LEU A 105 3.70 -5.44 -7.63
CA LEU A 105 2.64 -6.01 -6.80
C LEU A 105 1.82 -4.91 -6.12
N HIS A 106 2.50 -3.89 -5.60
CA HIS A 106 1.85 -2.71 -5.01
C HIS A 106 1.02 -1.95 -6.06
N SER A 107 1.56 -1.72 -7.26
CA SER A 107 0.81 -1.11 -8.37
C SER A 107 -0.45 -1.92 -8.72
N ALA A 108 -0.36 -3.27 -8.70
CA ALA A 108 -1.51 -4.14 -8.92
C ALA A 108 -2.55 -4.04 -7.78
N CYS A 109 -2.13 -3.95 -6.52
CA CYS A 109 -3.04 -3.68 -5.40
C CYS A 109 -3.73 -2.32 -5.54
N ASN A 110 -3.02 -1.28 -5.97
CA ASN A 110 -3.60 0.04 -6.19
C ASN A 110 -4.58 0.03 -7.37
N ALA A 111 -4.27 -0.68 -8.45
CA ALA A 111 -5.19 -0.87 -9.57
C ALA A 111 -6.46 -1.61 -9.15
N TRP A 112 -6.33 -2.64 -8.32
CA TRP A 112 -7.48 -3.34 -7.73
C TRP A 112 -8.33 -2.40 -6.88
N ALA A 113 -7.71 -1.63 -5.98
CA ALA A 113 -8.42 -0.65 -5.15
C ALA A 113 -9.16 0.41 -6.00
N LEU A 114 -8.51 0.92 -7.05
CA LEU A 114 -9.14 1.83 -8.01
C LEU A 114 -10.36 1.19 -8.69
N SER A 115 -10.26 -0.05 -9.15
CA SER A 115 -11.39 -0.74 -9.81
C SER A 115 -12.60 -1.00 -8.90
N MET A 116 -12.39 -1.03 -7.58
CA MET A 116 -13.46 -1.23 -6.59
C MET A 116 -14.09 0.09 -6.10
N CYS A 117 -13.38 1.21 -6.27
CA CYS A 117 -13.75 2.52 -5.72
C CYS A 117 -14.15 3.56 -6.77
N ALA A 118 -13.75 3.40 -8.03
CA ALA A 118 -14.00 4.31 -9.15
C ALA A 118 -15.17 3.89 -10.03
#